data_AF-A0A2I6S838-F1
#
_entry.id   AF-A0A2I6S838-F1
#
_cell.length_a   1.000
_cell.length_b   1.000
_cell.length_c   1.000
_cell.angle_alpha   90.00
_cell.angle_beta   90.00
_cell.angle_gamma   90.00
#
_symmetry.space_group_name_H-M   'P 1'
#
loop_
_entity.id
_entity.type
_entity.pdbx_description
1 polymer ?
#
loop_
_entity_poly.entity_id
_entity_poly.type
_entity_poly.pdbx_seq_one_letter_code
_entity_poly.pdbx_strand_id
1 'polypeptide(L)'
;MTASRRPRAFARLCAPLALLIAFFACLPVVAYETKPFEDHDPKLDVDFTPTPMDAVRRMLDMAGVGPDDYVVDLGSGDGRILLTAATEYGVERALGVEIDPWLVDYAADKATAAGVAQRVRFVHADLFETDFFDADVLTMYLLPELNLRLRPLILSQMKPGTRIVSHSFDMGEWTPDAKDHVHLRDVYLWIVPARVGGRWRLEREGLAPVDLEFEQRFQRVTARASANGQALDTGAVELDGAEISFRVDGRRYHGHVDTDTIRPLEGADWSARRLRR
;
A
#
# COMPACT_ATOMS: atom_id res chain seq x y z
N MET A 1 27.95 -69.36 -45.03
CA MET A 1 28.25 -69.34 -46.48
C MET A 1 26.99 -69.67 -47.25
N THR A 2 26.78 -68.94 -48.35
CA THR A 2 26.01 -69.27 -49.57
C THR A 2 24.47 -69.32 -49.55
N ALA A 3 23.94 -68.44 -50.40
CA ALA A 3 22.55 -68.18 -50.79
C ALA A 3 21.90 -69.27 -51.66
N SER A 4 20.55 -69.26 -51.75
CA SER A 4 19.73 -69.78 -52.87
C SER A 4 18.22 -69.59 -52.58
N ARG A 5 17.57 -68.48 -52.99
CA ARG A 5 16.70 -68.24 -54.18
C ARG A 5 15.38 -69.07 -54.36
N ARG A 6 14.25 -68.34 -54.18
CA ARG A 6 12.99 -68.26 -54.99
C ARG A 6 11.89 -69.36 -54.87
N PRO A 7 10.60 -69.10 -55.28
CA PRO A 7 9.71 -67.93 -55.08
C PRO A 7 8.17 -68.26 -54.94
N ARG A 8 7.34 -67.20 -54.81
CA ARG A 8 5.85 -67.06 -55.05
C ARG A 8 4.91 -67.58 -53.93
N ALA A 9 3.80 -66.93 -53.56
CA ALA A 9 2.88 -66.10 -54.33
C ALA A 9 2.11 -65.04 -53.49
N PHE A 10 1.82 -63.93 -54.18
CA PHE A 10 0.61 -63.08 -54.13
C PHE A 10 -0.32 -63.11 -52.90
N ALA A 11 -0.44 -61.95 -52.25
CA ALA A 11 -1.74 -61.32 -52.09
C ALA A 11 -1.57 -59.79 -52.10
N ARG A 12 -2.30 -59.16 -53.02
CA ARG A 12 -2.42 -57.70 -53.17
C ARG A 12 -3.30 -57.19 -52.04
N LEU A 13 -2.96 -56.05 -51.44
CA LEU A 13 -3.97 -55.03 -51.16
C LEU A 13 -3.33 -53.64 -51.18
N CYS A 14 -4.04 -52.75 -51.83
CA CYS A 14 -3.68 -51.37 -52.11
C CYS A 14 -3.66 -50.48 -50.85
N ALA A 15 -2.89 -49.40 -50.98
CA ALA A 15 -2.73 -48.16 -50.20
C ALA A 15 -4.00 -47.56 -49.52
N PRO A 16 -3.93 -46.50 -48.67
CA PRO A 16 -2.81 -45.56 -48.49
C PRO A 16 -2.48 -45.07 -47.06
N LEU A 17 -1.27 -44.49 -47.01
CA LEU A 17 -0.79 -43.40 -46.16
C LEU A 17 -1.87 -42.31 -45.94
N ALA A 18 -2.44 -42.22 -44.74
CA ALA A 18 -2.99 -41.00 -44.13
C ALA A 18 -3.58 -41.34 -42.75
N LEU A 19 -2.81 -41.21 -41.67
CA LEU A 19 -3.34 -40.87 -40.34
C LEU A 19 -2.19 -40.50 -39.38
N LEU A 20 -1.41 -39.50 -39.74
CA LEU A 20 -0.71 -38.66 -38.77
C LEU A 20 -1.42 -37.30 -38.87
N ILE A 21 -1.75 -36.68 -37.73
CA ILE A 21 -2.58 -35.46 -37.54
C ILE A 21 -4.05 -35.79 -37.23
N ALA A 22 -4.33 -36.13 -35.96
CA ALA A 22 -5.59 -35.79 -35.26
C ALA A 22 -5.52 -36.26 -33.80
N PHE A 23 -4.60 -35.69 -33.00
CA PHE A 23 -4.68 -35.79 -31.53
C PHE A 23 -4.24 -34.48 -30.88
N PHE A 24 -4.84 -33.38 -31.35
CA PHE A 24 -4.68 -32.05 -30.76
C PHE A 24 -6.00 -31.29 -30.95
N ALA A 25 -7.07 -31.79 -30.35
CA ALA A 25 -8.36 -31.09 -30.36
C ALA A 25 -9.21 -31.53 -29.17
N CYS A 26 -9.07 -30.78 -28.07
CA CYS A 26 -10.08 -30.46 -27.05
C CYS A 26 -9.39 -30.24 -25.70
N LEU A 27 -8.67 -29.12 -25.57
CA LEU A 27 -8.72 -28.42 -24.30
C LEU A 27 -10.02 -27.60 -24.33
N PRO A 28 -10.88 -27.68 -23.31
CA PRO A 28 -12.04 -26.81 -23.25
C PRO A 28 -11.52 -25.37 -23.19
N VAL A 29 -11.81 -24.60 -24.23
CA VAL A 29 -11.78 -23.14 -24.14
C VAL A 29 -12.87 -22.81 -23.12
N VAL A 30 -12.46 -22.54 -21.88
CA VAL A 30 -13.34 -21.89 -20.91
C VAL A 30 -13.58 -20.50 -21.48
N ALA A 31 -14.71 -20.33 -22.15
CA ALA A 31 -15.19 -19.02 -22.52
C ALA A 31 -15.50 -18.29 -21.21
N TYR A 32 -14.65 -17.33 -20.84
CA TYR A 32 -15.00 -16.38 -19.79
C TYR A 32 -16.12 -15.53 -20.38
N GLU A 33 -17.34 -15.76 -19.90
CA GLU A 33 -18.48 -14.91 -20.20
C GLU A 33 -18.16 -13.54 -19.61
N THR A 34 -17.72 -12.62 -20.46
CA THR A 34 -17.58 -11.22 -20.06
C THR A 34 -19.00 -10.73 -19.80
N LYS A 35 -19.39 -10.64 -18.53
CA LYS A 35 -20.59 -9.88 -18.17
C LYS A 35 -20.45 -8.51 -18.81
N PRO A 36 -21.39 -8.09 -19.66
CA PRO A 36 -21.43 -6.72 -20.13
C PRO A 36 -21.39 -5.78 -18.93
N PHE A 37 -20.73 -4.64 -19.08
CA PHE A 37 -20.87 -3.53 -18.14
C PHE A 37 -22.36 -3.12 -18.17
N GLU A 38 -23.15 -3.64 -17.24
CA GLU A 38 -24.55 -3.25 -17.06
C GLU A 38 -24.58 -1.91 -16.34
N ASP A 39 -25.49 -1.04 -16.78
CA ASP A 39 -25.61 0.36 -16.36
C ASP A 39 -25.48 0.55 -14.84
N HIS A 40 -24.59 1.47 -14.49
CA HIS A 40 -24.31 2.00 -13.15
C HIS A 40 -25.60 2.25 -12.34
N ASP A 41 -25.59 2.02 -11.02
CA ASP A 41 -26.65 2.57 -10.16
C ASP A 41 -26.69 4.09 -10.38
N PRO A 42 -27.79 4.68 -10.89
CA PRO A 42 -27.88 6.10 -11.20
C PRO A 42 -27.76 7.03 -9.98
N LYS A 43 -27.58 6.48 -8.77
CA LYS A 43 -27.30 7.23 -7.54
C LYS A 43 -25.80 7.44 -7.26
N LEU A 44 -24.92 6.78 -7.99
CA LEU A 44 -23.48 6.99 -7.85
C LEU A 44 -23.06 8.12 -8.79
N ASP A 45 -22.77 9.30 -8.23
CA ASP A 45 -22.44 10.52 -8.98
C ASP A 45 -21.05 10.51 -9.66
N VAL A 46 -20.37 9.36 -9.72
CA VAL A 46 -18.98 9.25 -10.21
C VAL A 46 -18.81 7.98 -11.05
N ASP A 47 -18.34 8.16 -12.29
CA ASP A 47 -17.99 7.06 -13.20
C ASP A 47 -16.74 6.31 -12.71
N PHE A 48 -16.79 4.98 -12.72
CA PHE A 48 -15.61 4.15 -12.48
C PHE A 48 -14.54 4.36 -13.56
N THR A 49 -13.42 4.99 -13.18
CA THR A 49 -12.21 5.10 -14.01
C THR A 49 -11.08 4.34 -13.34
N PRO A 50 -10.55 3.26 -13.95
CA PRO A 50 -9.53 2.48 -13.30
C PRO A 50 -8.12 3.09 -13.41
N THR A 51 -7.28 2.82 -12.40
CA THR A 51 -5.84 3.11 -12.45
C THR A 51 -5.13 2.27 -13.53
N PRO A 52 -4.30 2.88 -14.41
CA PRO A 52 -3.44 2.15 -15.34
C PRO A 52 -2.49 1.18 -14.62
N MET A 53 -2.21 0.02 -15.21
CA MET A 53 -1.47 -1.06 -14.52
C MET A 53 -0.03 -0.71 -14.15
N ASP A 54 0.62 0.18 -14.91
CA ASP A 54 1.94 0.70 -14.59
C ASP A 54 1.90 1.65 -13.39
N ALA A 55 0.88 2.49 -13.28
CA ALA A 55 0.61 3.29 -12.09
C ALA A 55 0.27 2.42 -10.87
N VAL A 56 -0.49 1.34 -11.05
CA VAL A 56 -0.77 0.35 -9.98
C VAL A 56 0.55 -0.22 -9.43
N ARG A 57 1.43 -0.74 -10.28
CA ARG A 57 2.72 -1.28 -9.84
C ARG A 57 3.58 -0.20 -9.20
N ARG A 58 3.61 0.99 -9.78
CA ARG A 58 4.41 2.09 -9.22
C ARG A 58 3.92 2.52 -7.84
N MET A 59 2.61 2.58 -7.61
CA MET A 59 2.04 2.83 -6.29
C MET A 59 2.52 1.79 -5.27
N LEU A 60 2.42 0.50 -5.61
CA LEU A 60 2.84 -0.59 -4.73
C LEU A 60 4.36 -0.58 -4.49
N ASP A 61 5.17 -0.28 -5.51
CA ASP A 61 6.62 -0.13 -5.39
C ASP A 61 7.00 1.06 -4.49
N MET A 62 6.35 2.22 -4.66
CA MET A 62 6.60 3.41 -3.85
C MET A 62 6.26 3.18 -2.38
N ALA A 63 5.18 2.44 -2.10
CA ALA A 63 4.82 2.03 -0.75
C ALA A 63 5.69 0.86 -0.22
N GLY A 64 6.60 0.30 -1.02
CA GLY A 64 7.39 -0.85 -0.62
C GLY A 64 6.53 -2.02 -0.13
N VAL A 65 5.41 -2.28 -0.81
CA VAL A 65 4.45 -3.32 -0.40
C VAL A 65 5.13 -4.69 -0.34
N GLY A 66 4.89 -5.42 0.76
CA GLY A 66 5.42 -6.76 0.98
C GLY A 66 4.37 -7.75 1.52
N PRO A 67 4.75 -9.03 1.68
CA PRO A 67 3.83 -10.08 2.12
C PRO A 67 3.24 -9.87 3.51
N ASP A 68 4.00 -9.20 4.39
CA ASP A 68 3.61 -8.93 5.78
C ASP A 68 2.63 -7.75 5.92
N ASP A 69 2.37 -7.00 4.84
CA ASP A 69 1.49 -5.83 4.88
C ASP A 69 0.02 -6.21 4.86
N TYR A 70 -0.78 -5.53 5.69
CA TYR A 70 -2.21 -5.39 5.45
C TYR A 70 -2.49 -4.21 4.52
N VAL A 71 -2.96 -4.50 3.30
CA VAL A 71 -3.25 -3.49 2.27
C VAL A 71 -4.75 -3.21 2.19
N VAL A 72 -5.13 -1.94 2.27
CA VAL A 72 -6.52 -1.50 2.05
C VAL A 72 -6.60 -0.59 0.83
N ASP A 73 -7.58 -0.82 -0.03
CA ASP A 73 -7.87 0.03 -1.19
C ASP A 73 -9.24 0.69 -1.03
N LEU A 74 -9.26 2.02 -0.95
CA LEU A 74 -10.50 2.81 -0.81
C LEU A 74 -11.00 3.23 -2.20
N GLY A 75 -12.22 2.80 -2.55
CA GLY A 75 -12.72 2.90 -3.93
C GLY A 75 -12.06 1.83 -4.81
N SER A 76 -12.10 0.57 -4.36
CA SER A 76 -11.30 -0.49 -4.95
C SER A 76 -11.70 -0.89 -6.38
N GLY A 77 -12.91 -0.51 -6.80
CA GLY A 77 -13.43 -0.73 -8.15
C GLY A 77 -13.30 -2.17 -8.59
N ASP A 78 -12.64 -2.40 -9.73
CA ASP A 78 -12.40 -3.74 -10.24
C ASP A 78 -11.34 -4.54 -9.45
N GLY A 79 -10.81 -4.00 -8.35
CA GLY A 79 -9.89 -4.68 -7.45
C GLY A 79 -8.47 -4.88 -7.99
N ARG A 80 -8.11 -4.28 -9.13
CA ARG A 80 -6.81 -4.51 -9.78
C ARG A 80 -5.61 -4.22 -8.88
N ILE A 81 -5.70 -3.24 -7.98
CA ILE A 81 -4.60 -2.90 -7.07
C ILE A 81 -4.36 -4.07 -6.11
N LEU A 82 -5.40 -4.55 -5.44
CA LEU A 82 -5.28 -5.64 -4.46
C LEU A 82 -4.99 -6.99 -5.11
N LEU A 83 -5.54 -7.24 -6.32
CA LEU A 83 -5.18 -8.42 -7.09
C LEU A 83 -3.69 -8.41 -7.45
N THR A 84 -3.15 -7.26 -7.87
CA THR A 84 -1.72 -7.10 -8.16
C THR A 84 -0.89 -7.28 -6.88
N ALA A 85 -1.29 -6.65 -5.78
CA ALA A 85 -0.62 -6.78 -4.49
C ALA A 85 -0.53 -8.25 -4.02
N ALA A 86 -1.63 -9.01 -4.12
CA ALA A 86 -1.65 -10.41 -3.70
C ALA A 86 -0.90 -11.36 -4.65
N THR A 87 -0.93 -11.10 -5.97
CA THR A 87 -0.35 -12.00 -6.98
C THR A 87 1.11 -11.70 -7.30
N GLU A 88 1.52 -10.42 -7.33
CA GLU A 88 2.87 -10.00 -7.71
C GLU A 88 3.74 -9.68 -6.47
N TYR A 89 3.16 -9.14 -5.40
CA TYR A 89 3.89 -8.71 -4.17
C TYR A 89 3.73 -9.68 -2.99
N GLY A 90 2.87 -10.69 -3.14
CA GLY A 90 2.69 -11.75 -2.14
C GLY A 90 1.90 -11.34 -0.90
N VAL A 91 1.18 -10.21 -0.92
CA VAL A 91 0.34 -9.74 0.18
C VAL A 91 -0.62 -10.84 0.64
N GLU A 92 -0.59 -11.14 1.94
CA GLU A 92 -1.43 -12.19 2.53
C GLU A 92 -2.79 -11.68 3.02
N ARG A 93 -2.91 -10.37 3.28
CA ARG A 93 -4.14 -9.75 3.78
C ARG A 93 -4.43 -8.46 3.03
N ALA A 94 -5.57 -8.41 2.35
CA ALA A 94 -6.02 -7.24 1.62
C ALA A 94 -7.55 -7.03 1.71
N LEU A 95 -7.97 -5.77 1.81
CA LEU A 95 -9.38 -5.37 1.84
C LEU A 95 -9.66 -4.26 0.83
N GLY A 96 -10.58 -4.50 -0.10
CA GLY A 96 -11.11 -3.49 -1.00
C GLY A 96 -12.46 -2.98 -0.49
N VAL A 97 -12.59 -1.66 -0.36
CA VAL A 97 -13.84 -1.00 0.01
C VAL A 97 -14.40 -0.33 -1.23
N GLU A 98 -15.62 -0.66 -1.60
CA GLU A 98 -16.26 -0.17 -2.81
C GLU A 98 -17.75 0.11 -2.55
N ILE A 99 -18.26 1.21 -3.13
CA ILE A 99 -19.64 1.64 -2.95
C ILE A 99 -20.57 1.04 -4.01
N ASP A 100 -20.04 0.65 -5.17
CA ASP A 100 -20.80 -0.05 -6.19
C ASP A 100 -20.81 -1.58 -5.93
N PRO A 101 -21.98 -2.16 -5.59
CA PRO A 101 -22.07 -3.60 -5.32
C PRO A 101 -21.71 -4.48 -6.54
N TRP A 102 -21.92 -4.00 -7.77
CA TRP A 102 -21.54 -4.75 -8.97
C TRP A 102 -20.01 -4.85 -9.10
N LEU A 103 -19.29 -3.77 -8.80
CA LEU A 103 -17.82 -3.78 -8.81
C LEU A 103 -17.26 -4.70 -7.72
N VAL A 104 -17.91 -4.75 -6.54
CA VAL A 104 -17.56 -5.69 -5.46
C VAL A 104 -17.65 -7.13 -5.94
N ASP A 105 -18.78 -7.53 -6.52
CA ASP A 105 -18.99 -8.89 -7.04
C ASP A 105 -17.98 -9.20 -8.16
N TYR A 106 -17.77 -8.25 -9.08
CA TYR A 106 -16.82 -8.40 -10.18
C TYR A 106 -15.37 -8.58 -9.68
N ALA A 107 -14.94 -7.80 -8.69
CA ALA A 107 -13.63 -7.91 -8.09
C ALA A 107 -13.45 -9.24 -7.33
N ALA A 108 -14.48 -9.70 -6.63
CA ALA A 108 -14.49 -10.98 -5.92
C ALA A 108 -14.39 -12.18 -6.88
N ASP A 109 -15.11 -12.14 -8.01
CA ASP A 109 -15.00 -13.14 -9.08
C ASP A 109 -13.57 -13.20 -9.64
N LYS A 110 -12.94 -12.03 -9.87
CA LYS A 110 -11.54 -11.97 -10.31
C LYS A 110 -10.55 -12.48 -9.28
N ALA A 111 -10.77 -12.21 -7.99
CA ALA A 111 -9.94 -12.77 -6.92
C ALA A 111 -10.03 -14.30 -6.85
N THR A 112 -11.23 -14.84 -7.10
CA THR A 112 -11.45 -16.29 -7.20
C THR A 112 -10.72 -16.86 -8.40
N ALA A 113 -10.87 -16.26 -9.58
CA ALA A 113 -10.20 -16.69 -10.82
C ALA A 113 -8.67 -16.62 -10.71
N ALA A 114 -8.14 -15.64 -9.97
CA ALA A 114 -6.71 -15.48 -9.71
C ALA A 114 -6.18 -16.36 -8.55
N GLY A 115 -7.04 -17.10 -7.85
CA GLY A 115 -6.63 -17.97 -6.74
C GLY A 115 -6.19 -17.23 -5.47
N VAL A 116 -6.65 -15.99 -5.29
CA VAL A 116 -6.28 -15.11 -4.16
C VAL A 116 -7.46 -14.72 -3.28
N ALA A 117 -8.66 -15.27 -3.49
CA ALA A 117 -9.86 -14.97 -2.71
C ALA A 117 -9.74 -15.22 -1.19
N GLN A 118 -8.78 -16.03 -0.73
CA GLN A 118 -8.50 -16.21 0.70
C GLN A 118 -7.69 -15.07 1.32
N ARG A 119 -6.99 -14.29 0.48
CA ARG A 119 -6.09 -13.20 0.85
C ARG A 119 -6.70 -11.83 0.59
N VAL A 120 -7.52 -11.72 -0.46
CA VAL A 120 -8.17 -10.48 -0.90
C VAL A 120 -9.67 -10.57 -0.68
N ARG A 121 -10.22 -9.64 0.08
CA ARG A 121 -11.67 -9.50 0.29
C ARG A 121 -12.15 -8.16 -0.24
N PHE A 122 -13.36 -8.13 -0.79
CA PHE A 122 -14.04 -6.91 -1.22
C PHE A 122 -15.33 -6.77 -0.43
N VAL A 123 -15.64 -5.55 0.01
CA VAL A 123 -16.85 -5.24 0.77
C VAL A 123 -17.60 -4.08 0.13
N HIS A 124 -18.92 -4.23 0.04
CA HIS A 124 -19.82 -3.15 -0.33
C HIS A 124 -20.05 -2.26 0.89
N ALA A 125 -19.41 -1.08 0.92
CA ALA A 125 -19.50 -0.16 2.04
C ALA A 125 -19.09 1.27 1.65
N ASP A 126 -19.59 2.26 2.40
CA ASP A 126 -19.02 3.61 2.38
C ASP A 126 -17.64 3.58 3.07
N LEU A 127 -16.63 4.12 2.37
CA LEU A 127 -15.28 4.26 2.89
C LEU A 127 -15.20 5.11 4.16
N PHE A 128 -16.13 6.05 4.40
CA PHE A 128 -16.17 6.87 5.61
C PHE A 128 -16.79 6.15 6.81
N GLU A 129 -17.49 5.03 6.58
CA GLU A 129 -18.12 4.19 7.60
C GLU A 129 -17.34 2.90 7.85
N THR A 130 -16.26 2.65 7.10
CA THR A 130 -15.45 1.44 7.19
C THR A 130 -14.26 1.64 8.13
N ASP A 131 -14.00 0.67 9.00
CA ASP A 131 -12.79 0.63 9.82
C ASP A 131 -11.62 0.06 9.02
N PHE A 132 -10.67 0.93 8.65
CA PHE A 132 -9.46 0.58 7.90
C PHE A 132 -8.18 1.00 8.63
N PHE A 133 -8.27 1.45 9.89
CA PHE A 133 -7.18 2.16 10.55
C PHE A 133 -6.02 1.24 10.99
N ASP A 134 -6.20 -0.08 10.93
CA ASP A 134 -5.16 -1.07 11.19
C ASP A 134 -4.30 -1.41 9.96
N ALA A 135 -4.61 -0.87 8.78
CA ALA A 135 -3.84 -1.04 7.55
C ALA A 135 -2.40 -0.55 7.68
N ASP A 136 -1.46 -1.28 7.05
CA ASP A 136 -0.06 -0.89 6.95
C ASP A 136 0.20 -0.08 5.67
N VAL A 137 -0.62 -0.33 4.64
CA VAL A 137 -0.63 0.39 3.36
C VAL A 137 -2.07 0.74 2.97
N LEU A 138 -2.30 2.01 2.65
CA LEU A 138 -3.56 2.51 2.12
C LEU A 138 -3.37 2.95 0.66
N THR A 139 -4.16 2.40 -0.25
CA THR A 139 -4.18 2.81 -1.66
C THR A 139 -5.46 3.56 -1.98
N MET A 140 -5.36 4.58 -2.83
CA MET A 140 -6.50 5.42 -3.19
C MET A 140 -6.40 5.91 -4.63
N TYR A 141 -7.52 5.86 -5.35
CA TYR A 141 -7.76 6.67 -6.54
C TYR A 141 -9.18 7.23 -6.48
N LEU A 142 -9.32 8.35 -5.78
CA LEU A 142 -10.61 8.95 -5.41
C LEU A 142 -10.80 10.31 -6.10
N LEU A 143 -11.41 11.28 -5.41
CA LEU A 143 -11.52 12.68 -5.80
C LEU A 143 -10.77 13.58 -4.78
N PRO A 144 -10.31 14.77 -5.18
CA PRO A 144 -9.61 15.71 -4.30
C PRO A 144 -10.33 15.97 -2.98
N GLU A 145 -11.65 16.17 -3.03
CA GLU A 145 -12.47 16.49 -1.85
C GLU A 145 -12.56 15.31 -0.88
N LEU A 146 -12.56 14.08 -1.41
CA LEU A 146 -12.56 12.86 -0.59
C LEU A 146 -11.21 12.68 0.11
N ASN A 147 -10.10 12.90 -0.59
CA ASN A 147 -8.76 12.87 0.01
C ASN A 147 -8.66 13.88 1.17
N LEU A 148 -9.17 15.09 1.00
CA LEU A 148 -9.13 16.11 2.04
C LEU A 148 -10.04 15.79 3.24
N ARG A 149 -11.18 15.11 3.01
CA ARG A 149 -12.05 14.59 4.08
C ARG A 149 -11.43 13.41 4.83
N LEU A 150 -10.69 12.55 4.13
CA LEU A 150 -10.00 11.39 4.71
C LEU A 150 -8.75 11.77 5.52
N ARG A 151 -7.99 12.76 5.05
CA ARG A 151 -6.75 13.23 5.69
C ARG A 151 -6.83 13.38 7.22
N PRO A 152 -7.82 14.07 7.82
CA PRO A 152 -7.92 14.17 9.28
C PRO A 152 -8.21 12.82 9.97
N LEU A 153 -8.93 11.89 9.33
CA LEU A 153 -9.18 10.55 9.88
C LEU A 153 -7.93 9.67 9.82
N ILE A 154 -7.18 9.77 8.72
CA ILE A 154 -5.89 9.11 8.51
C ILE A 154 -4.89 9.54 9.59
N LEU A 155 -4.61 10.85 9.67
CA LEU A 155 -3.70 11.43 10.69
C LEU A 155 -4.24 11.22 12.12
N SER A 156 -5.56 11.07 12.21
CA SER A 156 -6.42 10.63 13.32
C SER A 156 -6.02 9.38 14.06
N GLN A 157 -6.06 8.31 13.29
CA GLN A 157 -6.42 6.99 13.77
C GLN A 157 -5.46 5.93 13.24
N MET A 158 -4.80 6.18 12.11
CA MET A 158 -3.82 5.25 11.56
C MET A 158 -2.52 5.29 12.36
N LYS A 159 -1.82 4.15 12.37
CA LYS A 159 -0.55 4.01 13.07
C LYS A 159 0.53 4.87 12.39
N PRO A 160 1.41 5.53 13.16
CA PRO A 160 2.60 6.13 12.57
C PRO A 160 3.41 5.11 11.76
N GLY A 161 3.91 5.51 10.60
CA GLY A 161 4.60 4.61 9.66
C GLY A 161 3.68 3.96 8.62
N THR A 162 2.35 4.08 8.75
CA THR A 162 1.43 3.68 7.68
C THR A 162 1.77 4.42 6.39
N ARG A 163 1.86 3.70 5.27
CA ARG A 163 2.16 4.28 3.95
C ARG A 163 0.87 4.48 3.16
N ILE A 164 0.70 5.66 2.58
CA ILE A 164 -0.49 6.00 1.81
C ILE A 164 -0.05 6.36 0.41
N VAL A 165 -0.61 5.67 -0.59
CA VAL A 165 -0.34 5.96 -1.99
C VAL A 165 -1.62 6.38 -2.71
N SER A 166 -1.56 7.53 -3.37
CA SER A 166 -2.69 8.12 -4.10
C SER A 166 -2.32 8.34 -5.56
N HIS A 167 -3.23 7.92 -6.45
CA HIS A 167 -3.12 8.20 -7.87
C HIS A 167 -3.81 9.54 -8.21
N SER A 168 -3.13 10.39 -8.98
CA SER A 168 -3.57 11.68 -9.52
C SER A 168 -3.82 12.81 -8.52
N PHE A 169 -4.32 12.53 -7.32
CA PHE A 169 -4.81 13.57 -6.40
C PHE A 169 -4.00 13.63 -5.10
N ASP A 170 -3.69 14.86 -4.67
CA ASP A 170 -2.87 15.13 -3.48
C ASP A 170 -3.70 15.17 -2.17
N MET A 171 -3.05 15.58 -1.08
CA MET A 171 -3.66 15.81 0.24
C MET A 171 -3.57 17.28 0.69
N GLY A 172 -3.58 18.22 -0.27
CA GLY A 172 -3.49 19.66 -0.06
C GLY A 172 -2.23 20.06 0.69
N GLU A 173 -2.39 20.68 1.86
CA GLU A 173 -1.26 21.16 2.67
C GLU A 173 -0.32 20.07 3.21
N TRP A 174 -0.75 18.81 3.21
CA TRP A 174 0.12 17.71 3.60
C TRP A 174 0.98 17.34 2.41
N THR A 175 2.23 17.82 2.41
CA THR A 175 3.17 17.55 1.33
C THR A 175 3.53 16.07 1.30
N PRO A 176 3.62 15.45 0.10
CA PRO A 176 4.03 14.06 -0.03
C PRO A 176 5.49 13.86 0.37
N ASP A 177 5.78 12.69 0.91
CA ASP A 177 7.14 12.24 1.24
C ASP A 177 7.87 11.76 -0.03
N ALA A 178 7.14 11.23 -1.00
CA ALA A 178 7.64 11.01 -2.35
C ALA A 178 6.57 11.28 -3.42
N LYS A 179 7.02 11.68 -4.60
CA LYS A 179 6.17 11.91 -5.76
C LYS A 179 6.86 11.33 -7.00
N ASP A 180 6.09 10.68 -7.85
CA ASP A 180 6.54 10.29 -9.18
C ASP A 180 5.49 10.63 -10.25
N HIS A 181 5.90 10.59 -11.51
CA HIS A 181 5.05 10.86 -12.66
C HIS A 181 4.98 9.62 -13.55
N VAL A 182 3.78 9.03 -13.65
CA VAL A 182 3.52 7.82 -14.42
C VAL A 182 2.49 8.14 -15.50
N HIS A 183 2.89 7.94 -16.75
CA HIS A 183 2.16 8.40 -17.93
C HIS A 183 1.85 9.90 -17.94
N LEU A 184 0.62 10.28 -17.55
CA LEU A 184 0.11 11.66 -17.56
C LEU A 184 -0.38 12.10 -16.17
N ARG A 185 -0.15 11.26 -15.15
CA ARG A 185 -0.68 11.47 -13.81
C ARG A 185 0.43 11.33 -12.79
N ASP A 186 0.28 12.07 -11.72
CA ASP A 186 1.18 11.96 -10.58
C ASP A 186 0.76 10.79 -9.69
N VAL A 187 1.75 10.14 -9.09
CA VAL A 187 1.57 9.19 -8.00
C VAL A 187 2.28 9.76 -6.78
N TYR A 188 1.58 9.76 -5.65
CA TYR A 188 2.05 10.37 -4.42
C TYR A 188 2.15 9.33 -3.31
N LEU A 189 3.16 9.48 -2.46
CA LEU A 189 3.35 8.71 -1.23
C LEU A 189 3.37 9.66 -0.03
N TRP A 190 2.67 9.28 1.02
CA TRP A 190 2.81 9.86 2.35
C TRP A 190 3.05 8.76 3.39
N ILE A 191 3.77 9.11 4.45
CA ILE A 191 3.96 8.29 5.64
C ILE A 191 3.28 8.99 6.80
N VAL A 192 2.37 8.30 7.49
CA VAL A 192 1.64 8.87 8.64
C VAL A 192 2.66 9.21 9.74
N PRO A 193 2.84 10.49 10.11
CA PRO A 193 3.85 10.87 11.09
C PRO A 193 3.36 10.68 12.52
N ALA A 194 4.23 10.30 13.44
CA ALA A 194 3.93 10.27 14.85
C ALA A 194 3.63 11.67 15.39
N ARG A 195 2.76 11.75 16.39
CA ARG A 195 2.38 13.03 17.00
C ARG A 195 3.40 13.43 18.04
N VAL A 196 4.35 14.28 17.67
CA VAL A 196 5.43 14.76 18.55
C VAL A 196 5.20 16.17 19.08
N GLY A 197 4.25 16.92 18.51
CA GLY A 197 3.96 18.30 18.93
C GLY A 197 3.70 18.43 20.44
N GLY A 198 4.23 19.51 21.02
CA GLY A 198 4.08 19.84 22.44
C GLY A 198 5.38 19.77 23.23
N ARG A 199 5.25 19.78 24.56
CA ARG A 199 6.38 19.84 25.49
C ARG A 199 6.84 18.45 25.92
N TRP A 200 8.15 18.29 26.02
CA TRP A 200 8.80 17.06 26.43
C TRP A 200 9.93 17.36 27.40
N ARG A 201 10.31 16.36 28.19
CA ARG A 201 11.51 16.38 29.03
C ARG A 201 12.46 15.30 28.57
N LEU A 202 13.60 15.72 28.05
CA LEU A 202 14.72 14.87 27.69
C LEU A 202 15.58 14.61 28.94
N GLU A 203 15.67 13.35 29.32
CA GLU A 203 16.49 12.83 30.41
C GLU A 203 17.67 12.09 29.81
N ARG A 204 18.85 12.30 30.40
CA ARG A 204 20.12 11.72 29.96
C ARG A 204 20.89 11.30 31.19
N GLU A 205 21.58 10.17 31.13
CA GLU A 205 22.34 9.66 32.26
C GLU A 205 23.41 10.67 32.70
N GLY A 206 23.43 11.02 33.99
CA GLY A 206 24.42 11.92 34.58
C GLY A 206 24.33 13.40 34.17
N LEU A 207 23.32 13.81 33.39
CA LEU A 207 23.15 15.20 32.94
C LEU A 207 21.84 15.80 33.42
N ALA A 208 21.79 17.13 33.51
CA ALA A 208 20.57 17.86 33.83
C ALA A 208 19.48 17.61 32.75
N PRO A 209 18.19 17.52 33.13
CA PRO A 209 17.10 17.41 32.17
C PRO A 209 17.03 18.62 31.24
N VAL A 210 16.58 18.38 30.01
CA VAL A 210 16.31 19.43 29.01
C VAL A 210 14.82 19.46 28.75
N ASP A 211 14.22 20.64 28.88
CA ASP A 211 12.86 20.89 28.44
C ASP A 211 12.89 21.15 26.92
N LEU A 212 12.15 20.34 26.18
CA LEU A 212 11.96 20.44 24.73
C LEU A 212 10.54 20.90 24.42
N GLU A 213 10.39 21.68 23.35
CA GLU A 213 9.10 22.00 22.75
C GLU A 213 9.17 21.75 21.24
N PHE A 214 8.34 20.83 20.75
CA PHE A 214 8.19 20.56 19.33
C PHE A 214 6.97 21.30 18.78
N GLU A 215 7.18 22.11 17.75
CA GLU A 215 6.10 22.63 16.90
C GLU A 215 6.01 21.71 15.67
N GLN A 216 4.83 21.12 15.44
CA GLN A 216 4.62 20.12 14.41
C GLN A 216 3.52 20.54 13.43
N ARG A 217 3.79 20.36 12.14
CA ARG A 217 2.80 20.36 11.06
C ARG A 217 3.05 19.16 10.15
N PHE A 218 2.20 18.14 10.26
CA PHE A 218 2.38 16.84 9.61
C PHE A 218 3.76 16.24 9.94
N GLN A 219 4.57 15.89 8.95
CA GLN A 219 5.93 15.38 9.15
C GLN A 219 6.97 16.49 9.42
N ARG A 220 6.60 17.78 9.26
CA ARG A 220 7.52 18.90 9.48
C ARG A 220 7.52 19.29 10.95
N VAL A 221 8.69 19.22 11.58
CA VAL A 221 8.87 19.50 13.01
C VAL A 221 9.99 20.51 13.20
N THR A 222 9.82 21.43 14.14
CA THR A 222 10.89 22.27 14.69
C THR A 222 11.00 22.03 16.18
N ALA A 223 12.17 22.26 16.76
CA ALA A 223 12.43 22.07 18.18
C ALA A 223 12.99 23.35 18.81
N ARG A 224 12.51 23.66 20.02
CA ARG A 224 13.20 24.55 20.96
C ARG A 224 13.64 23.72 22.16
N ALA A 225 14.79 24.05 22.71
CA ALA A 225 15.35 23.36 23.87
C ALA A 225 15.81 24.37 24.91
N SER A 226 15.67 24.01 26.18
CA SER A 226 16.20 24.78 27.30
C SER A 226 16.63 23.90 28.46
N ALA A 227 17.67 24.31 29.19
CA ALA A 227 18.04 23.73 30.47
C ALA A 227 18.23 24.85 31.50
N ASN A 228 17.64 24.68 32.68
CA ASN A 228 17.70 25.67 33.77
C ASN A 228 17.31 27.10 33.33
N GLY A 229 16.36 27.22 32.40
CA GLY A 229 15.89 28.50 31.86
C GLY A 229 16.80 29.14 30.80
N GLN A 230 17.92 28.51 30.44
CA GLN A 230 18.78 28.95 29.34
C GLN A 230 18.43 28.19 28.06
N ALA A 231 18.30 28.92 26.95
CA ALA A 231 18.08 28.33 25.63
C ALA A 231 19.31 27.54 25.17
N LEU A 232 19.06 26.38 24.57
CA LEU A 232 20.09 25.50 24.00
C LEU A 232 19.99 25.52 22.47
N ASP A 233 21.10 25.23 21.79
CA ASP A 233 21.11 25.15 20.34
C ASP A 233 20.33 23.92 19.86
N THR A 234 19.48 24.09 18.85
CA THR A 234 18.72 23.00 18.24
C THR A 234 19.00 22.93 16.74
N GLY A 235 19.20 21.70 16.25
CA GLY A 235 19.35 21.44 14.83
C GLY A 235 18.04 21.09 14.15
N ALA A 236 18.15 20.64 12.89
CA ALA A 236 17.04 20.06 12.16
C ALA A 236 16.41 18.88 12.93
N VAL A 237 15.08 18.77 12.81
CA VAL A 237 14.31 17.63 13.29
C VAL A 237 13.80 16.88 12.06
N GLU A 238 14.07 15.58 12.03
CA GLU A 238 13.59 14.65 11.03
C GLU A 238 12.57 13.75 11.70
N LEU A 239 11.40 13.61 11.09
CA LEU A 239 10.32 12.75 11.56
C LEU A 239 9.87 11.89 10.38
N ASP A 240 10.05 10.57 10.50
CA ASP A 240 9.67 9.59 9.50
C ASP A 240 8.85 8.48 10.17
N GLY A 241 7.54 8.46 9.90
CA GLY A 241 6.63 7.55 10.59
C GLY A 241 6.71 7.70 12.10
N ALA A 242 7.14 6.63 12.78
CA ALA A 242 7.35 6.61 14.22
C ALA A 242 8.77 7.02 14.66
N GLU A 243 9.71 7.20 13.75
CA GLU A 243 11.10 7.52 14.07
C GLU A 243 11.34 9.04 14.06
N ILE A 244 12.07 9.53 15.05
CA ILE A 244 12.48 10.93 15.16
C ILE A 244 13.98 11.06 15.40
N SER A 245 14.61 11.97 14.66
CA SER A 245 15.99 12.38 14.86
C SER A 245 16.04 13.89 15.10
N PHE A 246 16.74 14.33 16.15
CA PHE A 246 16.92 15.75 16.47
C PHE A 246 18.28 16.01 17.11
N ARG A 247 18.70 17.29 17.13
CA ARG A 247 19.95 17.72 17.79
C ARG A 247 19.68 18.73 18.88
N VAL A 248 20.41 18.60 20.00
CA VAL A 248 20.48 19.58 21.08
C VAL A 248 21.95 19.76 21.48
N ASP A 249 22.46 20.98 21.44
CA ASP A 249 23.85 21.35 21.71
C ASP A 249 24.86 20.43 20.98
N GLY A 250 24.66 20.23 19.68
CA GLY A 250 25.53 19.40 18.84
C GLY A 250 25.39 17.88 19.02
N ARG A 251 24.68 17.39 20.06
CA ARG A 251 24.42 15.96 20.26
C ARG A 251 23.16 15.53 19.50
N ARG A 252 23.28 14.47 18.69
CA ARG A 252 22.14 13.85 17.98
C ARG A 252 21.45 12.83 18.89
N TYR A 253 20.12 12.85 18.85
CA TYR A 253 19.23 11.86 19.47
C TYR A 253 18.41 11.22 18.35
N HIS A 254 18.36 9.90 18.31
CA HIS A 254 17.61 9.14 17.32
C HIS A 254 16.79 8.07 18.03
N GLY A 255 15.47 8.12 17.87
CA GLY A 255 14.57 7.33 18.69
C GLY A 255 13.22 7.04 18.05
N HIS A 256 12.53 6.08 18.64
CA HIS A 256 11.15 5.72 18.32
C HIS A 256 10.18 6.50 19.21
N VAL A 257 9.13 7.04 18.59
CA VAL A 257 8.06 7.80 19.24
C VAL A 257 6.90 6.88 19.59
N ASP A 258 6.68 6.71 20.89
CA ASP A 258 5.45 6.18 21.44
C ASP A 258 4.51 7.34 21.84
N THR A 259 3.34 7.02 22.40
CA THR A 259 2.33 8.02 22.83
C THR A 259 2.92 9.13 23.72
N ASP A 260 3.64 8.73 24.77
CA ASP A 260 4.16 9.64 25.81
C ASP A 260 5.68 9.54 26.00
N THR A 261 6.38 8.72 25.21
CA THR A 261 7.83 8.52 25.31
C THR A 261 8.51 8.53 23.96
N ILE A 262 9.69 9.13 23.88
CA ILE A 262 10.66 8.88 22.81
C ILE A 262 11.76 8.02 23.39
N ARG A 263 11.97 6.84 22.82
CA ARG A 263 12.98 5.87 23.26
C ARG A 263 14.12 5.80 22.26
N PRO A 264 15.37 5.69 22.70
CA PRO A 264 16.50 5.56 21.80
C PRO A 264 16.37 4.30 20.94
N LEU A 265 16.74 4.41 19.66
CA LEU A 265 16.91 3.24 18.79
C LEU A 265 18.24 2.52 19.06
N GLU A 266 19.26 3.28 19.48
CA GLU A 266 20.57 2.79 19.86
C GLU A 266 21.03 3.44 21.17
N GLY A 267 21.64 2.64 22.05
CA GLY A 267 22.02 3.09 23.40
C GLY A 267 20.82 3.20 24.34
N ALA A 268 21.06 3.13 25.65
CA ALA A 268 20.01 3.22 26.68
C ALA A 268 20.17 4.47 27.57
N ASP A 269 20.97 5.44 27.13
CA ASP A 269 21.49 6.53 27.95
C ASP A 269 20.63 7.80 27.93
N TRP A 270 19.51 7.79 27.20
CA TRP A 270 18.54 8.89 27.20
C TRP A 270 17.11 8.41 26.98
N SER A 271 16.14 9.25 27.36
CA SER A 271 14.75 9.12 26.95
C SER A 271 14.08 10.49 26.97
N ALA A 272 13.02 10.70 26.20
CA ALA A 272 12.18 11.88 26.35
C ALA A 272 10.78 11.49 26.80
N ARG A 273 10.22 12.20 27.78
CA ARG A 273 8.84 11.98 28.26
C ARG A 273 7.97 13.19 27.97
N ARG A 274 6.76 12.97 27.47
CA ARG A 274 5.82 14.05 27.21
C ARG A 274 5.41 14.72 28.52
N LEU A 275 5.49 16.05 28.56
CA LEU A 275 4.96 16.83 29.67
C LEU A 275 3.48 17.08 29.39
N ARG A 276 2.62 16.46 30.20
CA ARG A 276 1.17 16.74 30.14
C ARG A 276 0.96 18.20 30.56
N ARG A 277 0.13 18.90 29.79
CA ARG A 277 -0.37 20.22 30.19
C ARG A 277 -1.29 20.09 31.39
#